data_AF-A0A958NAD5-F1
#
_entry.id   AF-A0A958NAD5-F1
#
_cell.length_a   1.000
_cell.length_b   1.000
_cell.length_c   1.000
_cell.angle_alpha   90.00
_cell.angle_beta   90.00
_cell.angle_gamma   90.00
#
_symmetry.space_group_name_H-M   'P 1'
#
loop_
_entity.id
_entity.type
_entity.pdbx_description
1 polymer ?
#
loop_
_entity_poly.entity_id
_entity_poly.type
_entity_poly.pdbx_seq_one_letter_code
_entity_poly.pdbx_strand_id
1 'polypeptide(L)'
;MENSFLKNVLKLVTSTAMGQGLQLLLLPFVVYLYGPSSFGAFSFSIAIVGVIAPVASLRYDQAVITHLNPGGSLSLYKISCWIAILTSILVTALLYFADVPLTEYFRMPELSGILWSTGVLVFLEATFNAQRSWLVKNEAYSEFAVLQLIRV
;
A
#
# COMPACT_ATOMS: atom_id res chain seq x y z
N MET A 1 -24.30 22.45 -4.03
CA MET A 1 -23.16 21.60 -4.45
C MET A 1 -22.00 21.63 -3.47
N GLU A 2 -21.69 22.75 -2.80
CA GLU A 2 -20.59 22.82 -1.79
C GLU A 2 -20.77 21.93 -0.55
N ASN A 3 -22.01 21.76 -0.06
CA ASN A 3 -22.25 21.08 1.22
C ASN A 3 -22.01 19.55 1.17
N SER A 4 -22.16 18.91 0.01
CA SER A 4 -21.83 17.49 -0.17
C SER A 4 -20.32 17.28 -0.36
N PHE A 5 -19.64 18.18 -1.06
CA PHE A 5 -18.19 18.12 -1.26
C PHE A 5 -17.43 18.29 0.06
N LEU A 6 -17.75 19.32 0.83
CA LEU A 6 -17.11 19.58 2.12
C LEU A 6 -17.30 18.40 3.09
N LYS A 7 -18.50 17.82 3.12
CA LYS A 7 -18.83 16.64 3.94
C LYS A 7 -18.01 15.41 3.52
N ASN A 8 -17.83 15.17 2.22
CA ASN A 8 -17.02 14.06 1.71
C ASN A 8 -15.53 14.24 2.03
N VAL A 9 -15.00 15.46 1.88
CA VAL A 9 -13.61 15.79 2.24
C VAL A 9 -13.38 15.62 3.74
N LEU A 10 -14.27 16.17 4.58
CA LEU A 10 -14.20 16.01 6.04
C LEU A 10 -14.24 14.54 6.45
N LYS A 11 -15.11 13.73 5.82
CA LYS A 11 -15.18 12.28 6.08
C LYS A 11 -13.85 11.60 5.75
N LEU A 12 -13.25 11.94 4.62
CA LEU A 12 -11.96 11.38 4.20
C LEU A 12 -10.81 11.76 5.14
N VAL A 13 -10.72 13.04 5.49
CA VAL A 13 -9.70 13.55 6.41
C VAL A 13 -9.85 12.90 7.79
N THR A 14 -11.08 12.81 8.30
CA THR A 14 -11.38 12.20 9.60
C THR A 14 -11.03 10.72 9.60
N SER A 15 -11.40 9.97 8.55
CA SER A 15 -11.03 8.55 8.42
C SER A 15 -9.50 8.35 8.40
N THR A 16 -8.77 9.20 7.68
CA THR A 16 -7.30 9.13 7.61
C THR A 16 -6.66 9.45 8.96
N ALA A 17 -7.13 10.51 9.61
CA ALA A 17 -6.62 10.96 10.90
C ALA A 17 -6.90 9.94 12.01
N MET A 18 -8.11 9.35 12.05
CA MET A 18 -8.42 8.28 13.01
C MET A 18 -7.52 7.07 12.80
N GLY A 19 -7.27 6.71 11.54
CA GLY A 19 -6.42 5.58 11.21
C GLY A 19 -4.97 5.76 11.66
N GLN A 20 -4.33 6.84 11.24
CA GLN A 20 -2.95 7.14 11.66
C GLN A 20 -2.85 7.34 13.18
N GLY A 21 -3.86 7.95 13.80
CA GLY A 21 -3.92 8.10 15.25
C GLY A 21 -3.95 6.76 15.98
N LEU A 22 -4.74 5.79 15.51
CA LEU A 22 -4.77 4.45 16.06
C LEU A 22 -3.41 3.74 15.91
N GLN A 23 -2.79 3.86 14.73
CA GLN A 23 -1.47 3.28 14.46
C GLN A 23 -0.40 3.82 15.42
N LEU A 24 -0.39 5.13 15.67
CA LEU A 24 0.52 5.79 16.61
C LEU A 24 0.28 5.37 18.06
N LEU A 25 -0.97 5.14 18.45
CA LEU A 25 -1.32 4.67 19.79
C LEU A 25 -0.92 3.21 20.03
N LEU A 26 -0.99 2.37 18.99
CA LEU A 26 -0.61 0.95 19.08
C LEU A 26 0.90 0.72 18.96
N LEU A 27 1.63 1.63 18.32
CA LEU A 27 3.10 1.61 18.17
C LEU A 27 3.86 1.27 19.47
N PRO A 28 3.65 1.95 20.62
CA PRO A 28 4.35 1.62 21.86
C PRO A 28 4.03 0.21 22.38
N PHE A 29 2.80 -0.28 22.17
CA PHE A 29 2.40 -1.63 22.57
C PHE A 29 3.05 -2.71 21.69
N VAL A 30 3.13 -2.46 20.39
CA VAL A 30 3.78 -3.36 19.42
C VAL A 30 5.29 -3.43 19.68
N VAL A 31 5.97 -2.30 19.87
CA VAL A 31 7.42 -2.28 20.15
C VAL A 31 7.72 -2.99 21.48
N TYR A 32 6.84 -2.85 22.47
CA TYR A 32 6.98 -3.54 23.75
C TYR A 32 6.85 -5.06 23.64
N LEU A 33 5.88 -5.56 22.85
CA LEU A 33 5.64 -6.99 22.67
C LEU A 33 6.68 -7.70 21.78
N TYR A 34 7.13 -7.07 20.71
CA TYR A 34 7.97 -7.70 19.68
C TYR A 34 9.47 -7.43 19.86
N GLY A 35 9.85 -6.50 20.75
CA GLY A 35 11.22 -6.07 20.95
C GLY A 35 11.73 -5.14 19.83
N PRO A 36 12.72 -4.28 20.13
CA PRO A 36 13.20 -3.27 19.19
C PRO A 36 13.92 -3.85 17.97
N SER A 37 14.51 -5.05 18.08
CA SER A 37 15.20 -5.73 16.99
C SER A 37 14.20 -6.18 15.91
N SER A 38 13.17 -6.95 16.30
CA SER A 38 12.14 -7.45 15.38
C SER A 38 11.34 -6.32 14.73
N PHE A 39 11.08 -5.25 15.51
CA PHE A 39 10.40 -4.07 14.99
C PHE A 39 11.24 -3.32 13.94
N GLY A 40 12.57 -3.33 14.08
CA GLY A 40 13.50 -2.78 13.09
C GLY A 40 13.43 -3.53 11.76
N ALA A 41 13.41 -4.87 11.80
CA ALA A 41 13.25 -5.70 10.60
C ALA A 41 11.91 -5.43 9.89
N PHE A 42 10.82 -5.34 10.65
CA PHE A 42 9.50 -5.02 10.11
C PHE A 42 9.43 -3.61 9.50
N SER A 43 10.01 -2.61 10.16
CA SER A 43 10.06 -1.23 9.67
C SER A 43 10.84 -1.10 8.36
N PHE A 44 11.91 -1.88 8.21
CA PHE A 44 12.68 -1.95 6.97
C PHE A 44 11.83 -2.49 5.80
N SER A 45 11.09 -3.58 6.02
CA SER A 45 10.14 -4.10 5.03
C SER A 45 9.06 -3.08 4.66
N ILE A 46 8.49 -2.37 5.63
CA ILE A 46 7.51 -1.30 5.36
C ILE A 46 8.13 -0.19 4.50
N ALA A 47 9.37 0.22 4.80
CA ALA A 47 10.04 1.25 4.02
C ALA A 47 10.23 0.83 2.55
N ILE A 48 10.64 -0.42 2.32
CA ILE A 48 10.74 -1.00 0.97
C ILE A 48 9.38 -0.97 0.27
N VAL A 49 8.32 -1.45 0.94
CA VAL A 49 6.96 -1.44 0.39
C VAL A 49 6.53 -0.03 0.03
N GLY A 50 6.78 0.96 0.89
CA GLY A 50 6.43 2.36 0.67
C GLY A 50 7.10 2.99 -0.54
N VAL A 51 8.29 2.54 -0.92
CA VAL A 51 9.00 3.00 -2.12
C VAL A 51 8.55 2.24 -3.37
N ILE A 52 8.39 0.92 -3.26
CA ILE A 52 8.11 0.05 -4.40
C ILE A 52 6.63 0.10 -4.79
N ALA A 53 5.70 0.02 -3.84
CA ALA A 53 4.27 -0.13 -4.12
C ALA A 53 3.65 1.04 -4.94
N PRO A 54 4.03 2.32 -4.75
CA PRO A 54 3.53 3.41 -5.61
C PRO A 54 3.99 3.29 -7.06
N VAL A 55 5.15 2.66 -7.29
CA VAL A 55 5.75 2.44 -8.62
C VAL A 55 5.32 1.09 -9.20
N ALA A 56 4.89 0.14 -8.35
CA ALA A 56 4.46 -1.20 -8.72
C ALA A 56 3.28 -1.20 -9.69
N SER A 57 2.39 -0.21 -9.61
CA SER A 57 1.27 -0.03 -10.56
C SER A 57 1.64 0.81 -11.80
N LEU A 58 2.93 1.14 -11.98
CA LEU A 58 3.49 2.03 -13.01
C LEU A 58 2.79 3.39 -13.16
N ARG A 59 2.04 3.84 -12.12
CA ARG A 59 1.11 4.96 -12.20
C ARG A 59 0.03 4.85 -13.30
N TYR A 60 -0.19 3.68 -13.90
CA TYR A 60 -1.35 3.46 -14.78
C TYR A 60 -2.68 3.67 -14.05
N ASP A 61 -2.64 3.49 -12.74
CA ASP A 61 -3.65 3.86 -11.79
C ASP A 61 -4.12 5.33 -11.89
N GLN A 62 -3.19 6.27 -12.16
CA GLN A 62 -3.51 7.68 -12.40
C GLN A 62 -4.01 7.93 -13.83
N ALA A 63 -3.59 7.11 -14.80
CA ALA A 63 -4.08 7.21 -16.18
C ALA A 63 -5.56 6.80 -16.29
N VAL A 64 -6.04 5.89 -15.43
CA VAL A 64 -7.47 5.50 -15.34
C VAL A 64 -8.37 6.71 -15.11
N ILE A 65 -7.95 7.66 -14.25
CA ILE A 65 -8.72 8.87 -13.92
C ILE A 65 -8.88 9.79 -15.14
N THR A 66 -7.92 9.79 -16.07
CA THR A 66 -7.87 10.77 -17.19
C THR A 66 -8.71 10.38 -18.40
N HIS A 67 -9.09 9.10 -18.55
CA HIS A 67 -9.82 8.65 -19.75
C HIS A 67 -11.34 8.75 -19.61
N LEU A 68 -12.00 9.55 -20.46
CA LEU A 68 -13.46 9.77 -20.49
C LEU A 68 -14.30 8.56 -20.95
N ASN A 69 -13.70 7.54 -21.59
CA ASN A 69 -14.47 6.44 -22.20
C ASN A 69 -14.60 5.22 -21.24
N PRO A 70 -15.84 4.75 -20.95
CA PRO A 70 -16.07 3.67 -19.98
C PRO A 70 -15.45 2.33 -20.39
N GLY A 71 -15.41 2.00 -21.69
CA GLY A 71 -14.81 0.76 -22.20
C GLY A 71 -13.27 0.71 -22.08
N GLY A 72 -12.60 1.85 -22.28
CA GLY A 72 -11.13 1.93 -22.13
C GLY A 72 -10.71 1.83 -20.67
N SER A 73 -11.48 2.42 -19.76
CA SER A 73 -11.18 2.45 -18.33
C SER A 73 -11.11 1.07 -17.69
N LEU A 74 -12.01 0.15 -18.06
CA LEU A 74 -12.03 -1.20 -17.51
C LEU A 74 -10.82 -2.02 -17.98
N SER A 75 -10.39 -1.81 -19.22
CA SER A 75 -9.18 -2.43 -19.77
C SER A 75 -7.92 -1.95 -19.04
N LEU A 76 -7.81 -0.63 -18.79
CA LEU A 76 -6.68 -0.09 -18.02
C LEU A 76 -6.66 -0.60 -16.56
N TYR A 77 -7.80 -0.74 -15.91
CA TYR A 77 -7.88 -1.32 -14.56
C TYR A 77 -7.41 -2.78 -14.52
N LYS A 78 -7.79 -3.60 -15.51
CA LYS A 78 -7.29 -4.98 -15.60
C LYS A 78 -5.78 -5.03 -15.82
N ILE A 79 -5.25 -4.12 -16.64
CA ILE A 79 -3.81 -4.00 -16.89
C ILE A 79 -3.07 -3.55 -15.62
N SER A 80 -3.59 -2.59 -14.86
CA SER A 80 -2.94 -2.17 -13.60
C SER A 80 -2.89 -3.30 -12.59
N CYS A 81 -3.96 -4.10 -12.45
CA CYS A 81 -3.95 -5.31 -11.61
C CYS A 81 -2.92 -6.35 -12.09
N TRP A 82 -2.84 -6.61 -13.40
CA TRP A 82 -1.82 -7.53 -13.94
C TRP A 82 -0.40 -7.06 -13.70
N ILE A 83 -0.15 -5.76 -13.86
CA ILE A 83 1.16 -5.16 -13.58
C ILE A 83 1.48 -5.22 -12.09
N ALA A 84 0.50 -4.99 -11.20
CA ALA A 84 0.66 -5.13 -9.75
C ALA A 84 1.02 -6.58 -9.35
N ILE A 85 0.40 -7.59 -9.97
CA ILE A 85 0.76 -9.00 -9.79
C ILE A 85 2.20 -9.25 -10.24
N LEU A 86 2.55 -8.82 -11.46
CA LEU A 86 3.87 -9.05 -12.04
C LEU A 86 4.97 -8.39 -11.19
N THR A 87 4.77 -7.14 -10.79
CA THR A 87 5.73 -6.39 -9.97
C THR A 87 5.87 -6.98 -8.58
N SER A 88 4.78 -7.42 -7.95
CA SER A 88 4.85 -8.16 -6.69
C SER A 88 5.70 -9.42 -6.80
N ILE A 89 5.48 -10.24 -7.84
CA ILE A 89 6.25 -11.47 -8.06
C ILE A 89 7.74 -11.15 -8.27
N LEU A 90 8.04 -10.13 -9.09
CA LEU A 90 9.41 -9.70 -9.35
C LEU A 90 10.10 -9.20 -8.08
N VAL A 91 9.42 -8.40 -7.27
CA VAL A 91 9.95 -7.88 -6.00
C VAL A 91 10.17 -9.02 -5.01
N THR A 92 9.23 -9.96 -4.92
CA THR A 92 9.38 -11.16 -4.08
C THR A 92 10.61 -11.98 -4.50
N ALA A 93 10.77 -12.21 -5.80
CA ALA A 93 11.91 -12.95 -6.33
C ALA A 93 13.23 -12.21 -6.06
N LEU A 94 13.28 -10.89 -6.28
CA LEU A 94 14.47 -10.09 -6.06
C LEU A 94 14.87 -10.06 -4.58
N LEU A 95 13.91 -9.91 -3.67
CA LEU A 95 14.15 -9.94 -2.23
C LEU A 95 14.55 -11.35 -1.75
N TYR A 96 14.06 -12.41 -2.38
CA TYR A 96 14.50 -13.78 -2.07
C TYR A 96 15.99 -13.98 -2.39
N PHE A 97 16.46 -13.51 -3.54
CA PHE A 97 17.90 -13.58 -3.87
C PHE A 97 18.76 -12.61 -3.04
N ALA A 98 18.17 -11.50 -2.57
CA ALA A 98 18.87 -10.50 -1.76
C ALA A 98 18.84 -10.79 -0.25
N ASP A 99 18.13 -11.83 0.20
CA ASP A 99 17.94 -12.16 1.63
C ASP A 99 19.27 -12.36 2.37
N VAL A 100 20.15 -13.20 1.80
CA VAL A 100 21.48 -13.49 2.37
C VAL A 100 22.41 -12.25 2.39
N PRO A 101 22.63 -11.52 1.28
CA PRO A 101 23.51 -10.35 1.32
C PRO A 101 22.96 -9.20 2.18
N LEU A 102 21.64 -9.03 2.27
CA LEU A 102 21.03 -8.00 3.12
C LEU A 102 21.17 -8.32 4.60
N THR A 103 20.90 -9.57 5.00
CA THR A 103 21.01 -9.99 6.42
C THR A 103 22.44 -9.89 6.92
N GLU A 104 23.43 -10.23 6.09
CA GLU A 104 24.86 -10.13 6.42
C GLU A 104 25.35 -8.67 6.47
N TYR A 105 24.93 -7.83 5.52
CA TYR A 105 25.33 -6.42 5.47
C TYR A 105 24.75 -5.60 6.63
N PHE A 106 23.46 -5.79 6.95
CA PHE A 106 22.79 -5.06 8.03
C PHE A 106 22.99 -5.69 9.41
N ARG A 107 23.64 -6.87 9.48
CA ARG A 107 23.85 -7.64 10.73
C ARG A 107 22.55 -7.88 11.52
N MET A 108 21.45 -8.07 10.78
CA MET A 108 20.10 -8.26 11.33
C MET A 108 19.62 -9.66 10.93
N PRO A 109 19.84 -10.70 11.76
CA PRO A 109 19.42 -12.06 11.45
C PRO A 109 17.89 -12.21 11.39
N GLU A 110 17.15 -11.32 12.06
CA GLU A 110 15.68 -11.28 12.06
C GLU A 110 15.07 -10.79 10.73
N LEU A 111 15.88 -10.24 9.80
CA LEU A 111 15.43 -9.94 8.44
C LEU A 111 15.10 -11.20 7.65
N SER A 112 15.81 -12.30 7.96
CA SER A 112 15.67 -13.60 7.29
C SER A 112 14.23 -14.10 7.44
N GLY A 113 13.51 -14.22 6.33
CA GLY A 113 12.12 -14.69 6.29
C GLY A 113 11.05 -13.59 6.33
N ILE A 114 11.29 -12.44 6.99
CA ILE A 114 10.41 -11.26 6.92
C ILE A 114 10.43 -10.64 5.51
N LEU A 115 11.58 -10.73 4.82
CA LEU A 115 11.73 -10.26 3.45
C LEU A 115 10.75 -10.93 2.47
N TRP A 116 10.37 -12.20 2.70
CA TRP A 116 9.37 -12.87 1.86
C TRP A 116 7.98 -12.27 2.02
N SER A 117 7.58 -11.90 3.24
CA SER A 117 6.31 -11.23 3.53
C SER A 117 6.20 -9.87 2.84
N THR A 118 7.34 -9.22 2.55
CA THR A 118 7.42 -7.92 1.88
C THR A 118 6.78 -7.95 0.49
N GLY A 119 6.93 -9.06 -0.25
CA GLY A 119 6.30 -9.23 -1.56
C GLY A 119 4.77 -9.25 -1.49
N VAL A 120 4.22 -9.96 -0.51
CA VAL A 120 2.77 -10.00 -0.24
C VAL A 120 2.26 -8.61 0.15
N LEU A 121 3.02 -7.87 0.97
CA LEU A 121 2.68 -6.49 1.34
C LEU A 121 2.67 -5.55 0.13
N VAL A 122 3.64 -5.67 -0.78
CA VAL A 122 3.66 -4.90 -2.04
C VAL A 122 2.43 -5.22 -2.90
N PHE A 123 2.03 -6.49 -3.01
CA PHE A 123 0.81 -6.86 -3.74
C PHE A 123 -0.44 -6.22 -3.14
N LEU A 124 -0.59 -6.32 -1.81
CA LEU A 124 -1.73 -5.75 -1.11
C LEU A 124 -1.77 -4.23 -1.33
N GLU A 125 -0.67 -3.51 -1.10
CA GLU A 125 -0.63 -2.05 -1.30
C GLU A 125 -0.86 -1.64 -2.76
N ALA A 126 -0.27 -2.35 -3.73
CA ALA A 126 -0.48 -2.06 -5.15
C ALA A 126 -1.96 -2.24 -5.56
N THR A 127 -2.62 -3.27 -5.03
CA THR A 127 -4.06 -3.53 -5.26
C THR A 127 -4.92 -2.47 -4.56
N PHE A 128 -4.59 -2.08 -3.32
CA PHE A 128 -5.25 -0.99 -2.61
C PHE A 128 -5.16 0.33 -3.38
N ASN A 129 -4.00 0.63 -3.96
CA ASN A 129 -3.84 1.82 -4.80
C ASN A 129 -4.70 1.71 -6.09
N ALA A 130 -4.67 0.59 -6.79
CA ALA A 130 -5.50 0.38 -7.98
C ALA A 130 -7.01 0.59 -7.72
N GLN A 131 -7.50 0.08 -6.59
CA GLN A 131 -8.89 0.23 -6.19
C GLN A 131 -9.22 1.66 -5.74
N ARG A 132 -8.27 2.33 -5.10
CA ARG A 132 -8.35 3.74 -4.71
C ARG A 132 -8.59 4.63 -5.93
N SER A 133 -7.82 4.52 -7.01
CA SER A 133 -8.02 5.42 -8.16
C SER A 133 -9.26 5.06 -8.99
N TRP A 134 -9.68 3.80 -9.01
CA TRP A 134 -10.98 3.41 -9.57
C TRP A 134 -12.16 4.07 -8.83
N LEU A 135 -12.10 4.12 -7.49
CA LEU A 135 -13.13 4.76 -6.66
C LEU A 135 -13.14 6.29 -6.78
N VAL A 136 -11.96 6.92 -6.89
CA VAL A 136 -11.83 8.36 -7.16
C VAL A 136 -12.47 8.70 -8.50
N LYS A 137 -12.27 7.88 -9.53
CA LYS A 137 -12.87 8.08 -10.84
C LYS A 137 -14.40 8.02 -10.82
N ASN A 138 -14.99 7.08 -10.10
CA ASN A 138 -16.45 6.89 -10.07
C ASN A 138 -17.16 7.87 -9.12
N GLU A 139 -16.47 8.86 -8.55
CA GLU A 139 -17.01 9.77 -7.53
C GLU A 139 -17.69 9.05 -6.35
N ALA A 140 -17.32 7.78 -6.12
CA ALA A 140 -17.87 6.91 -5.08
C ALA A 140 -17.21 7.20 -3.72
N TYR A 141 -17.34 8.45 -3.25
CA TYR A 141 -16.66 8.96 -2.05
C TYR A 141 -17.03 8.18 -0.76
N SER A 142 -18.19 7.52 -0.73
CA SER A 142 -18.60 6.67 0.39
C SER A 142 -17.76 5.40 0.53
N GLU A 143 -17.44 4.74 -0.58
CA GLU A 143 -16.65 3.51 -0.62
C GLU A 143 -15.16 3.80 -0.44
N PHE A 144 -14.70 4.94 -0.99
CA PHE A 144 -13.36 5.45 -0.78
C PHE A 144 -13.04 5.72 0.70
N ALA A 145 -13.99 6.29 1.43
CA ALA A 145 -13.84 6.57 2.86
C ALA A 145 -13.72 5.31 3.72
N VAL A 146 -14.34 4.19 3.30
CA VAL A 146 -14.19 2.88 3.96
C VAL A 146 -12.82 2.27 3.63
N LEU A 147 -12.38 2.37 2.37
CA LEU A 147 -11.07 1.85 1.96
C LEU A 147 -9.91 2.55 2.68
N GLN A 148 -10.04 3.85 2.97
CA GLN A 148 -9.05 4.64 3.71
C GLN A 148 -8.97 4.24 5.20
N LEU A 149 -10.08 3.78 5.81
CA LEU A 149 -10.09 3.27 7.18
C LEU A 149 -9.36 1.92 7.31
N ILE A 150 -9.35 1.12 6.25
CA ILE A 150 -8.71 -0.21 6.24
C ILE A 150 -7.19 -0.10 6.04
N ARG A 151 -6.69 1.02 5.49
CA ARG A 151 -5.27 1.25 5.19
C ARG A 151 -4.43 1.65 6.43
N VAL A 152 -4.85 1.22 7.62
CA VAL A 152 -4.21 1.56 8.91
C VAL A 152 -3.25 0.46 9.32
#